data_AF-A0A7W5PTB5-F1
#
_entry.id   AF-A0A7W5PTB5-F1
#
_cell.length_a   1.000
_cell.length_b   1.000
_cell.length_c   1.000
_cell.angle_alpha   90.00
_cell.angle_beta   90.00
_cell.angle_gamma   90.00
#
_symmetry.space_group_name_H-M   'P 1'
#
loop_
_entity.id
_entity.type
_entity.pdbx_description
1 polymer ?
#
loop_
_entity_poly.entity_id
_entity_poly.type
_entity_poly.pdbx_seq_one_letter_code
_entity_poly.pdbx_strand_id
1 'polypeptide(L)'
;MPIPFESMPQEERLAIIELLIAHLATASSDAAAAGNASLHAEIGKVSGRLKTCREQISASDPASARPAVSAALRLLSRLQSRAAGATASARTGFC
;
A
#
# COMPACT_ATOMS: atom_id res chain seq x y z
N MET A 1 -1.13 23.81 2.44
CA MET A 1 -2.25 22.96 1.99
C MET A 1 -1.63 21.78 1.25
N PRO A 2 -1.91 20.52 1.63
CA PRO A 2 -1.46 19.37 0.84
C PRO A 2 -2.13 19.41 -0.54
N ILE A 3 -1.37 19.09 -1.58
CA ILE A 3 -1.86 19.09 -2.97
C ILE A 3 -2.78 17.87 -3.14
N PRO A 4 -4.00 18.02 -3.68
CA PRO A 4 -4.88 16.88 -3.97
C PRO A 4 -4.20 15.93 -4.97
N PHE A 5 -4.37 14.62 -4.78
CA PHE A 5 -3.85 13.61 -5.72
C PHE A 5 -4.29 13.88 -7.16
N GLU A 6 -5.53 14.33 -7.35
CA GLU A 6 -6.13 14.64 -8.66
C GLU A 6 -5.47 15.85 -9.34
N SER A 7 -4.88 16.75 -8.56
CA SER A 7 -4.21 17.97 -9.04
C SER A 7 -2.73 17.77 -9.37
N MET A 8 -2.15 16.62 -9.00
CA MET A 8 -0.76 16.28 -9.36
C MET A 8 -0.65 15.96 -10.85
N PRO A 9 0.50 16.22 -11.50
CA PRO A 9 0.73 15.80 -12.88
C PRO A 9 0.59 14.27 -13.02
N GLN A 10 0.16 13.82 -14.21
CA GLN A 10 -0.12 12.40 -14.45
C GLN A 10 1.08 11.49 -14.17
N GLU A 11 2.29 11.93 -14.52
CA GLU A 11 3.52 11.18 -14.24
C GLU A 11 3.74 10.95 -12.74
N GLU A 12 3.53 11.98 -11.91
CA GLU A 12 3.64 11.84 -10.46
C GLU A 12 2.56 10.91 -9.90
N ARG A 13 1.31 11.02 -10.39
CA ARG A 13 0.23 10.11 -9.97
C ARG A 13 0.56 8.66 -10.29
N LEU A 14 1.08 8.39 -11.48
CA LEU A 14 1.50 7.06 -11.90
C LEU A 14 2.68 6.56 -11.05
N ALA A 15 3.67 7.42 -10.80
CA ALA A 15 4.81 7.08 -9.95
C ALA A 15 4.38 6.71 -8.52
N ILE A 16 3.42 7.44 -7.94
CA ILE A 16 2.85 7.13 -6.62
C ILE A 16 2.17 5.76 -6.65
N ILE A 17 1.37 5.46 -7.68
CA ILE A 17 0.71 4.15 -7.79
C ILE A 17 1.72 3.02 -7.92
N GLU A 18 2.74 3.17 -8.77
CA GLU A 18 3.80 2.17 -8.93
C GLU A 18 4.56 1.93 -7.61
N LEU A 19 4.89 3.00 -6.89
CA LEU A 19 5.55 2.92 -5.59
C LEU A 19 4.68 2.17 -4.57
N LEU A 20 3.37 2.44 -4.52
CA LEU A 20 2.44 1.72 -3.65
C LEU A 20 2.34 0.24 -4.02
N ILE A 21 2.31 -0.10 -5.31
CA ILE A 21 2.30 -1.49 -5.79
C ILE A 21 3.58 -2.21 -5.33
N ALA A 22 4.75 -1.59 -5.44
CA ALA A 22 6.02 -2.17 -5.01
C ALA A 22 6.07 -2.41 -3.49
N HIS A 23 5.59 -1.46 -2.69
CA HIS A 23 5.50 -1.64 -1.24
C HIS A 23 4.54 -2.76 -0.84
N LEU A 24 3.39 -2.86 -1.52
CA LEU A 24 2.45 -3.95 -1.29
C LEU A 24 3.03 -5.31 -1.71
N ALA A 25 3.82 -5.37 -2.79
CA ALA A 25 4.49 -6.61 -3.18
C ALA A 25 5.47 -7.09 -2.10
N THR A 26 6.26 -6.17 -1.53
CA THR A 26 7.17 -6.47 -0.41
C THR A 26 6.39 -7.00 0.80
N ALA A 27 5.33 -6.28 1.21
CA ALA A 27 4.46 -6.70 2.31
C ALA A 27 3.76 -8.05 2.05
N SER A 28 3.43 -8.34 0.78
CA SER A 28 2.81 -9.59 0.36
C SER A 28 3.76 -10.77 0.57
N SER A 29 5.03 -10.59 0.21
CA SER A 29 6.11 -11.56 0.46
C SER A 29 6.33 -11.77 1.95
N ASP A 30 6.36 -10.71 2.75
CA ASP A 30 6.51 -10.81 4.21
C ASP A 30 5.33 -11.56 4.84
N ALA A 31 4.10 -11.26 4.41
CA ALA A 31 2.90 -11.95 4.87
C ALA A 31 2.91 -13.44 4.50
N ALA A 32 3.41 -13.78 3.30
CA ALA A 32 3.56 -15.17 2.86
C ALA A 32 4.62 -15.91 3.69
N ALA A 33 5.78 -15.28 3.93
CA ALA A 33 6.85 -15.85 4.75
C ALA A 33 6.42 -16.07 6.20
N ALA A 34 5.57 -15.17 6.73
CA ALA A 34 4.96 -15.31 8.06
C ALA A 34 3.77 -16.29 8.12
N GLY A 35 3.41 -16.94 7.01
CA GLY A 35 2.27 -17.86 6.94
C GLY A 35 0.90 -17.18 7.10
N ASN A 36 0.82 -15.86 6.96
CA ASN A 36 -0.41 -15.09 7.15
C ASN A 36 -1.20 -14.98 5.84
N ALA A 37 -1.87 -16.07 5.46
CA ALA A 37 -2.64 -16.17 4.21
C ALA A 37 -3.77 -15.13 4.10
N SER A 38 -4.41 -14.77 5.21
CA SER A 38 -5.48 -13.76 5.24
C SER A 38 -4.94 -12.37 4.87
N LEU A 39 -3.80 -11.99 5.45
CA LEU A 39 -3.14 -10.72 5.13
C LEU A 39 -2.62 -10.71 3.69
N HIS A 40 -2.04 -11.82 3.22
CA HIS A 40 -1.58 -11.97 1.84
C HIS A 40 -2.73 -11.75 0.83
N ALA A 41 -3.92 -12.32 1.10
CA ALA A 41 -5.11 -12.12 0.27
C ALA A 41 -5.63 -10.67 0.30
N GLU A 42 -5.64 -10.01 1.47
CA GLU A 42 -6.01 -8.60 1.58
C GLU A 42 -5.07 -7.71 0.76
N ILE A 43 -3.75 -7.93 0.87
CA ILE A 43 -2.73 -7.23 0.09
C ILE A 43 -2.95 -7.45 -1.41
N GLY A 44 -3.21 -8.69 -1.84
CA GLY A 44 -3.50 -9.02 -3.23
C GLY A 44 -4.71 -8.25 -3.79
N LYS A 45 -5.79 -8.15 -3.01
CA LYS A 45 -6.99 -7.39 -3.40
C LYS A 45 -6.69 -5.89 -3.57
N VAL A 46 -5.93 -5.30 -2.65
CA VAL A 46 -5.57 -3.87 -2.73
C VAL A 46 -4.59 -3.60 -3.88
N SER A 47 -3.60 -4.47 -4.08
CA SER A 47 -2.66 -4.40 -5.20
C SER A 47 -3.37 -4.50 -6.56
N GLY A 48 -4.33 -5.44 -6.70
CA GLY A 48 -5.13 -5.57 -7.91
C GLY A 48 -5.92 -4.30 -8.24
N ARG A 49 -6.56 -3.68 -7.23
CA ARG A 49 -7.27 -2.41 -7.41
C ARG A 49 -6.35 -1.27 -7.85
N LEU A 50 -5.14 -1.18 -7.29
CA LEU A 50 -4.17 -0.17 -7.71
C LEU A 50 -3.72 -0.36 -9.17
N LYS A 51 -3.54 -1.61 -9.63
CA LYS A 51 -3.22 -1.90 -11.03
C LYS A 51 -4.33 -1.45 -11.97
N THR A 52 -5.59 -1.73 -11.63
CA THR A 52 -6.75 -1.20 -12.39
C THR A 52 -6.75 0.33 -12.40
N CYS A 53 -6.46 0.97 -11.26
CA CYS A 53 -6.39 2.42 -11.19
C CYS A 53 -5.23 3.00 -12.03
N ARG A 54 -4.08 2.31 -12.13
CA ARG A 54 -2.99 2.70 -13.02
C ARG A 54 -3.45 2.79 -14.48
N GLU A 55 -4.21 1.79 -14.93
CA GLU A 55 -4.79 1.74 -16.28
C GLU A 55 -5.81 2.88 -16.48
N GLN A 56 -6.66 3.15 -15.48
CA GLN A 56 -7.64 4.24 -15.50
C GLN A 56 -7.01 5.64 -15.49
N ILE A 57 -5.93 5.86 -14.74
CA ILE A 57 -5.18 7.12 -14.78
C ILE A 57 -4.53 7.31 -16.14
N SER A 58 -4.00 6.25 -16.74
CA SER A 58 -3.49 6.28 -18.11
C SER A 58 -4.59 6.64 -19.11
N ALA A 59 -5.84 6.25 -18.82
CA ALA A 59 -7.04 6.60 -19.57
C ALA A 59 -7.72 7.94 -19.16
N SER A 60 -7.05 8.78 -18.35
CA SER A 60 -7.50 10.12 -17.92
C SER A 60 -8.65 10.21 -16.90
N ASP A 61 -8.90 9.17 -16.08
CA ASP A 61 -9.80 9.25 -14.92
C ASP A 61 -9.04 9.13 -13.58
N PRO A 62 -8.51 10.24 -13.02
CA PRO A 62 -7.73 10.21 -11.78
C PRO A 62 -8.59 10.13 -10.52
N ALA A 63 -9.88 10.48 -10.57
CA ALA A 63 -10.75 10.50 -9.40
C ALA A 63 -11.07 9.07 -8.91
N SER A 64 -11.16 8.11 -9.83
CA SER A 64 -11.38 6.69 -9.51
C SER A 64 -10.22 6.04 -8.75
N ALA A 65 -9.01 6.61 -8.83
CA ALA A 65 -7.81 6.07 -8.18
C ALA A 65 -7.72 6.42 -6.68
N ARG A 66 -8.33 7.52 -6.24
CA ARG A 66 -8.31 8.02 -4.86
C ARG A 66 -8.68 6.97 -3.79
N PRO A 67 -9.77 6.18 -3.94
CA PRO A 67 -10.12 5.16 -2.96
C PRO A 67 -9.10 4.02 -2.89
N ALA A 68 -8.47 3.63 -4.02
CA ALA A 68 -7.46 2.58 -4.04
C ALA A 68 -6.15 3.02 -3.37
N VAL A 69 -5.69 4.25 -3.67
CA VAL A 69 -4.53 4.87 -3.02
C VAL A 69 -4.75 4.99 -1.50
N SER A 70 -5.93 5.44 -1.08
CA SER A 70 -6.27 5.55 0.35
C SER A 70 -6.29 4.19 1.06
N ALA A 71 -6.79 3.14 0.41
CA ALA A 71 -6.80 1.79 0.96
C ALA A 71 -5.37 1.23 1.11
N ALA A 72 -4.51 1.45 0.12
CA ALA A 72 -3.12 1.04 0.14
C ALA A 72 -2.34 1.72 1.27
N LEU A 73 -2.46 3.04 1.41
CA LEU A 73 -1.81 3.80 2.48
C LEU A 73 -2.25 3.32 3.87
N ARG A 74 -3.56 3.09 4.08
CA ARG A 74 -4.07 2.54 5.35
C ARG A 74 -3.55 1.14 5.64
N LEU A 75 -3.44 0.28 4.62
CA LEU A 75 -2.90 -1.06 4.77
C LEU A 75 -1.41 -1.01 5.14
N LEU A 76 -0.60 -0.24 4.42
CA LEU A 76 0.82 -0.03 4.70
C LEU A 76 1.04 0.57 6.10
N SER A 77 0.23 1.54 6.50
CA SER A 77 0.30 2.13 7.86
C SER A 77 0.03 1.09 8.95
N ARG A 78 -0.98 0.23 8.77
CA ARG A 78 -1.28 -0.88 9.71
C ARG A 78 -0.12 -1.87 9.79
N LEU A 79 0.52 -2.17 8.66
CA LEU A 79 1.67 -3.07 8.60
C LEU A 79 2.90 -2.49 9.32
N GLN A 80 3.21 -1.22 9.07
CA GLN A 80 4.30 -0.50 9.76
C GLN A 80 4.05 -0.43 11.28
N SER A 81 2.81 -0.18 11.70
CA SER A 81 2.44 -0.16 13.12
C SER A 81 2.63 -1.53 13.78
N ARG A 82 2.30 -2.64 13.10
CA ARG A 82 2.54 -4.00 13.61
C ARG A 82 4.03 -4.33 13.68
N ALA A 83 4.83 -3.89 12.70
CA ALA A 83 6.28 -4.07 12.72
C ALA A 83 6.95 -3.27 13.86
N ALA A 84 6.49 -2.05 14.12
CA ALA A 84 6.94 -1.24 15.26
C ALA A 84 6.58 -1.88 16.61
N GLY A 85 5.40 -2.49 16.75
CA GLY A 85 5.03 -3.25 17.94
C GLY A 85 5.85 -4.53 18.15
N ALA A 86 6.20 -5.23 17.06
CA ALA A 86 7.02 -6.45 17.12
C ALA A 86 8.47 -6.15 17.55
N THR A 87 9.03 -5.02 17.11
CA THR A 87 10.38 -4.58 17.52
C THR A 87 10.44 -4.00 18.94
N ALA A 88 9.34 -3.47 19.48
CA ALA A 88 9.24 -3.07 20.89
C ALA A 88 9.17 -4.30 21.83
N SER A 89 8.42 -5.33 21.45
CA SER A 89 8.26 -6.57 22.25
C SER A 89 9.57 -7.37 22.41
N ALA A 90 10.47 -7.31 21.41
CA ALA A 90 11.78 -7.97 21.48
C ALA A 90 12.79 -7.25 22.41
N ARG A 91 12.51 -6.02 22.85
CA ARG A 91 13.43 -5.21 23.67
C ARG A 91 13.22 -5.31 25.18
N THR A 92 12.20 -6.03 25.66
CA THR A 92 11.92 -6.20 27.09
C THR A 92 12.17 -7.62 27.62
N GLY A 93 12.85 -8.48 26.86
CA GLY A 93 13.15 -9.87 27.22
C GLY A 93 14.60 -10.16 27.61
N PHE A 94 15.31 -9.19 28.21
CA PHE A 94 16.64 -9.41 28.80
C PHE A 94 16.67 -8.78 30.20
N CYS A 95 16.29 -9.58 31.20
CA CYS A 95 16.69 -9.47 32.60
C CYS A 95 16.80 -10.90 33.14
#